data_AF-A0A4P8SIV5-F1
#
_entry.id   AF-A0A4P8SIV5-F1
#
_cell.length_a   1.000
_cell.length_b   1.000
_cell.length_c   1.000
_cell.angle_alpha   90.00
_cell.angle_beta   90.00
_cell.angle_gamma   90.00
#
_symmetry.space_group_name_H-M   'P 1'
#
loop_
_entity.id
_entity.type
_entity.pdbx_description
1 polymer ?
#
loop_
_entity_poly.entity_id
_entity_poly.type
_entity_poly.pdbx_seq_one_letter_code
_entity_poly.pdbx_strand_id
1 'polypeptide(L)' 'MGRFEMNFKNPVVRMWFYTVFPMMLVAIVLLVILPVKYHYIILLLKSFFVIVFWVGYLLYKKKRNIN' A
#
# COMPACT_ATOMS: atom_id res chain seq x y z
N MET A 1 -23.84 2.15 -13.13
CA MET A 1 -22.38 2.20 -12.95
C MET A 1 -22.11 2.82 -11.59
N GLY A 2 -21.76 1.99 -10.60
CA GLY A 2 -21.53 2.44 -9.22
C GLY A 2 -20.35 3.41 -9.20
N ARG A 3 -20.59 4.64 -8.72
CA ARG A 3 -19.52 5.60 -8.47
C ARG A 3 -18.55 4.93 -7.51
N PHE A 4 -17.28 4.79 -7.89
CA PHE A 4 -16.20 4.53 -6.95
C PHE A 4 -16.13 5.76 -6.04
N GLU A 5 -17.02 5.83 -5.05
CA GLU A 5 -16.93 6.81 -3.99
C GLU A 5 -15.73 6.39 -3.15
N MET A 6 -14.61 7.07 -3.37
CA MET A 6 -13.44 7.02 -2.50
C MET A 6 -13.82 7.66 -1.16
N ASN A 7 -14.70 6.98 -0.43
CA ASN A 7 -15.24 7.46 0.81
C ASN A 7 -14.31 6.98 1.92
N PHE A 8 -13.57 7.91 2.50
CA PHE A 8 -12.71 7.66 3.65
C PHE A 8 -13.48 7.10 4.86
N LYS A 9 -14.83 7.11 4.86
CA LYS A 9 -15.63 6.35 5.83
C LYS A 9 -15.33 4.85 5.82
N ASN A 10 -14.95 4.25 4.69
CA ASN A 10 -14.57 2.85 4.65
C ASN A 10 -13.16 2.68 5.28
N PRO A 11 -13.04 1.96 6.42
CA PRO A 11 -11.76 1.80 7.11
C PRO A 11 -10.71 1.12 6.23
N VAL A 12 -11.12 0.29 5.28
CA VAL A 12 -10.20 -0.38 4.34
C VAL A 12 -9.59 0.60 3.36
N VAL A 13 -10.42 1.45 2.74
CA VAL A 13 -9.96 2.50 1.81
C VAL A 13 -9.06 3.48 2.54
N ARG A 14 -9.43 3.86 3.77
CA ARG A 14 -8.64 4.75 4.61
C ARG A 14 -7.28 4.16 4.95
N MET A 15 -7.23 2.90 5.38
CA MET A 15 -5.98 2.21 5.72
C MET A 15 -5.10 2.04 4.49
N TRP A 16 -5.68 1.65 3.35
CA TRP A 16 -4.97 1.53 2.08
C TRP A 16 -4.42 2.88 1.61
N PHE A 17 -5.19 3.96 1.77
CA PHE A 17 -4.71 5.30 1.40
C PHE A 17 -3.55 5.74 2.30
N TYR A 18 -3.65 5.56 3.62
CA TYR A 18 -2.56 5.95 4.53
C TYR A 18 -1.29 5.11 4.41
N THR A 19 -1.34 3.92 3.81
CA THR A 19 -0.16 3.08 3.63
C THR A 19 0.38 3.14 2.20
N VAL A 20 -0.49 2.97 1.21
CA VAL A 20 -0.09 2.85 -0.21
C VAL A 20 0.23 4.21 -0.81
N PHE A 21 -0.55 5.26 -0.50
CA PHE A 21 -0.31 6.60 -1.05
C PHE A 21 1.05 7.20 -0.63
N PRO A 22 1.41 7.29 0.66
CA PRO A 22 2.71 7.82 1.05
C PRO A 22 3.87 6.95 0.55
N MET A 23 3.68 5.63 0.50
CA MET A 23 4.70 4.73 -0.02
C MET A 23 4.91 4.87 -1.53
N MET A 24 3.84 5.17 -2.28
CA MET A 24 3.93 5.48 -3.70
C MET A 24 4.73 6.77 -3.93
N LEU A 25 4.52 7.79 -3.11
CA LEU A 25 5.30 9.03 -3.14
C LEU A 25 6.77 8.78 -2.84
N VAL A 26 7.09 8.04 -1.77
CA VAL A 26 8.47 7.66 -1.43
C VAL A 26 9.14 6.88 -2.57
N ALA A 27 8.42 5.96 -3.21
CA ALA A 27 8.95 5.21 -4.34
C ALA A 27 9.27 6.10 -5.55
N ILE A 28 8.44 7.10 -5.85
CA ILE A 28 8.69 8.06 -6.93
C ILE A 28 9.96 8.86 -6.63
N VAL A 29 10.08 9.38 -5.41
CA VAL A 29 11.28 10.11 -4.96
C VAL A 29 12.54 9.24 -5.07
N LEU A 30 12.48 7.98 -4.64
CA LEU A 30 13.61 7.06 -4.78
C LEU A 30 13.96 6.79 -6.24
N LEU A 31 12.99 6.61 -7.14
CA LEU A 31 13.27 6.34 -8.55
C LEU A 31 13.97 7.51 -9.25
N VAL A 32 13.68 8.74 -8.82
CA VAL A 32 14.31 9.97 -9.36
C VAL A 32 15.73 10.14 -8.81
N ILE A 33 15.98 9.79 -7.54
CA ILE A 33 17.28 9.98 -6.89
C ILE A 33 18.26 8.83 -7.20
N LEU A 34 17.76 7.58 -7.26
CA LEU A 34 18.63 6.41 -7.41
C LEU A 34 19.01 6.15 -8.87
N PRO A 35 20.28 5.77 -9.14
CA PRO A 35 20.70 5.26 -10.43
C PRO A 35 19.87 4.05 -10.86
N VAL A 36 19.62 3.91 -12.16
CA VAL A 36 18.80 2.83 -12.76
C VAL A 36 19.25 1.43 -12.33
N LYS A 37 20.55 1.21 -12.07
CA LYS A 37 21.07 -0.06 -11.54
C LYS A 37 20.41 -0.52 -10.23
N TYR A 38 19.88 0.41 -9.43
CA TYR A 38 19.24 0.12 -8.15
C TYR A 38 17.72 0.10 -8.22
N HIS A 39 17.13 0.32 -9.41
CA HIS A 39 15.66 0.25 -9.59
C HIS A 39 15.09 -1.12 -9.24
N TYR A 40 15.85 -2.21 -9.41
CA TYR A 40 15.43 -3.55 -8.98
C TYR A 40 15.21 -3.64 -7.47
N ILE A 41 16.03 -2.93 -6.67
CA ILE A 41 15.90 -2.87 -5.21
C ILE A 41 14.62 -2.13 -4.84
N ILE A 42 14.31 -1.03 -5.54
CA ILE A 42 13.06 -0.28 -5.35
C ILE A 42 11.86 -1.18 -5.66
N LEU A 43 11.93 -1.97 -6.72
CA LEU A 43 10.86 -2.89 -7.12
C LEU A 43 10.64 -3.99 -6.08
N LEU A 44 11.72 -4.58 -5.57
CA LEU A 44 11.69 -5.55 -4.47
C LEU A 44 11.11 -4.94 -3.19
N LEU A 45 11.55 -3.73 -2.83
CA LEU A 45 11.08 -3.03 -1.64
C LEU A 45 9.57 -2.75 -1.73
N LYS A 46 9.09 -2.25 -2.88
CA LYS A 46 7.66 -2.03 -3.13
C LYS A 46 6.87 -3.33 -3.03
N SER A 47 7.35 -4.40 -3.66
CA SER A 47 6.69 -5.71 -3.62
C SER A 47 6.59 -6.25 -2.18
N PHE A 48 7.68 -6.17 -1.42
CA PHE A 48 7.73 -6.59 -0.02
C PHE A 48 6.68 -5.85 0.83
N PHE A 49 6.60 -4.53 0.70
CA PHE A 49 5.62 -3.75 1.46
C PHE A 49 4.18 -4.04 1.05
N VAL A 50 3.88 -4.27 -0.22
CA VAL A 50 2.54 -4.67 -0.67
C VAL A 50 2.14 -6.01 -0.04
N ILE A 51 3.07 -6.97 0.03
CA ILE A 51 2.84 -8.26 0.68
C ILE A 51 2.59 -8.07 2.17
N VAL A 52 3.42 -7.31 2.87
CA VAL A 52 3.25 -7.02 4.31
C VAL A 52 1.91 -6.35 4.57
N PHE A 53 1.51 -5.38 3.73
CA PHE A 53 0.22 -4.73 3.85
C PHE A 53 -0.94 -5.73 3.65
N TRP A 54 -0.85 -6.59 2.64
CA TRP A 54 -1.90 -7.58 2.36
C TRP A 54 -2.02 -8.61 3.49
N VAL A 55 -0.88 -9.07 4.04
CA VAL A 55 -0.84 -9.97 5.19
C VAL A 55 -1.45 -9.29 6.42
N GLY A 56 -1.05 -8.05 6.73
CA GLY A 56 -1.63 -7.27 7.83
C GLY A 56 -3.12 -7.02 7.66
N TYR A 57 -3.57 -6.74 6.44
CA TYR A 57 -4.98 -6.56 6.10
C TYR A 57 -5.79 -7.86 6.28
N LEU A 58 -5.27 -9.00 5.84
CA LEU A 58 -5.90 -10.31 6.04
C LEU A 58 -6.01 -10.65 7.53
N LEU A 59 -4.97 -10.37 8.32
CA LEU A 59 -4.98 -10.56 9.77
C LEU A 59 -5.98 -9.63 10.46
N TYR A 60 -6.05 -8.35 10.07
CA TYR A 60 -7.02 -7.40 10.60
C TYR A 60 -8.46 -7.81 10.26
N LYS A 61 -8.71 -8.24 9.02
CA LYS A 61 -10.02 -8.77 8.59
C LYS A 61 -10.41 -10.02 9.39
N LYS A 62 -9.48 -10.95 9.60
CA LYS A 62 -9.71 -12.16 10.42
C LYS A 62 -10.06 -11.79 11.86
N LYS A 63 -9.37 -10.82 12.45
CA LYS A 63 -9.62 -10.37 13.83
C LYS A 63 -10.98 -9.68 14.00
N ARG A 64 -11.47 -8.99 12.96
CA ARG A 64 -12.79 -8.34 12.94
C ARG A 64 -13.96 -9.29 12.65
N ASN A 65 -13.70 -10.49 12.14
CA ASN A 65 -14.73 -11.51 11.86
C ASN A 65 -14.90 -12.51 13.03
N ILE A 66 -14.00 -12.45 14.03
CA ILE A 66 -14.02 -13.28 15.24
C ILE A 66 -14.70 -12.54 16.42
N ASN A 67 -14.96 -11.23 16.26
CA ASN A 67 -15.55 -10.35 17.27
C ASN A 67 -16.87 -9.78 16.74
#